data_AF-A0A7Y4JS43-F1
#
_entry.id   AF-A0A7Y4JS43-F1
#
_cell.length_a   1.000
_cell.length_b   1.000
_cell.length_c   1.000
_cell.angle_alpha   90.00
_cell.angle_beta   90.00
_cell.angle_gamma   90.00
#
_symmetry.space_group_name_H-M   'P 1'
#
loop_
_entity.id
_entity.type
_entity.pdbx_description
1 polymer ?
#
loop_
_entity_poly.entity_id
_entity_poly.type
_entity_poly.pdbx_seq_one_letter_code
_entity_poly.pdbx_strand_id
1 'polypeptide(L)'
;MTPVLRSHARAWVLVLSLLSVPALAQGLPDLPPAEACWGQGPDADGDGVSDACELQVAAAFMPTLWIAQGEKGVARRPYFAARPLSSALRTLRIFYMSAYSEDHGIPSLGIFNVFAHDGDSEFQVLDVHFADGRWYLDQAFLSAHLETACDSSGWYGYAQLEYAGAYRGAPRIYVAVNKHGAYNSKATCDRGCYFTDSCSQGRQEALDPVNRLAARNVGSLGTPLINAVTVNGQTERLLNDVEFKGWDDQAGRSNSTPYRARLAQFGF
;
A
#
# COMPACT_ATOMS: atom_id res chain seq x y z
N MET A 1 -16.52 -39.30 -75.42
CA MET A 1 -15.36 -38.66 -74.77
C MET A 1 -15.88 -37.69 -73.73
N THR A 2 -15.89 -38.11 -72.46
CA THR A 2 -16.37 -37.33 -71.31
C THR A 2 -15.16 -36.91 -70.48
N PRO A 3 -15.01 -35.62 -70.11
CA PRO A 3 -13.88 -35.19 -69.31
C PRO A 3 -14.10 -35.53 -67.83
N VAL A 4 -13.09 -36.14 -67.22
CA VAL A 4 -13.01 -36.40 -65.78
C VAL A 4 -12.48 -35.14 -65.09
N LEU A 5 -13.32 -34.47 -64.32
CA LEU A 5 -12.93 -33.38 -63.42
C LEU A 5 -12.28 -33.95 -62.16
N ARG A 6 -10.95 -33.76 -62.02
CA ARG A 6 -10.22 -34.05 -60.78
C ARG A 6 -10.37 -32.86 -59.82
N SER A 7 -11.11 -33.05 -58.73
CA SER A 7 -11.20 -32.07 -57.64
C SER A 7 -9.92 -32.09 -56.81
N HIS A 8 -9.15 -30.99 -56.84
CA HIS A 8 -8.07 -30.77 -55.90
C HIS A 8 -8.63 -30.34 -54.55
N ALA A 9 -8.79 -31.30 -53.62
CA ALA A 9 -9.02 -30.99 -52.22
C ALA A 9 -7.73 -30.38 -51.62
N ARG A 10 -7.70 -29.06 -51.47
CA ARG A 10 -6.65 -28.37 -50.71
C ARG A 10 -6.91 -28.62 -49.23
N ALA A 11 -6.12 -29.50 -48.63
CA ALA A 11 -6.04 -29.66 -47.18
C ALA A 11 -5.41 -28.39 -46.59
N TRP A 12 -6.25 -27.55 -45.98
CA TRP A 12 -5.79 -26.47 -45.13
C TRP A 12 -5.28 -27.09 -43.84
N VAL A 13 -3.97 -27.27 -43.73
CA VAL A 13 -3.32 -27.55 -42.45
C VAL A 13 -3.40 -26.26 -41.64
N LEU A 14 -4.39 -26.20 -40.75
CA LEU A 14 -4.47 -25.16 -39.73
C LEU A 14 -3.31 -25.43 -38.76
N VAL A 15 -2.19 -24.73 -38.94
CA VAL A 15 -1.15 -24.66 -37.93
C VAL A 15 -1.72 -23.81 -36.79
N LEU A 16 -2.33 -24.47 -35.80
CA LEU A 16 -2.51 -23.85 -34.49
C LEU A 16 -1.10 -23.57 -33.94
N SER A 17 -0.62 -22.37 -34.19
CA SER A 17 0.44 -21.79 -33.38
C SER A 17 -0.11 -21.70 -31.96
N LEU A 18 0.28 -22.67 -31.12
CA LEU A 18 0.31 -22.53 -29.67
C LEU A 18 1.24 -21.35 -29.39
N LEU A 19 0.71 -20.14 -29.53
CA LEU A 19 1.28 -18.95 -28.93
C LEU A 19 1.15 -19.19 -27.44
N SER A 20 2.16 -19.85 -26.87
CA SER A 20 2.48 -19.78 -25.46
C SER A 20 2.53 -18.30 -25.12
N VAL A 21 1.43 -17.77 -24.58
CA VAL A 21 1.41 -16.45 -23.97
C VAL A 21 2.49 -16.51 -22.90
N PRO A 22 3.61 -15.76 -23.02
CA PRO A 22 4.62 -15.78 -21.97
C PRO A 22 3.98 -15.22 -20.69
N ALA A 23 3.86 -16.08 -19.69
CA ALA A 23 3.82 -15.80 -18.25
C ALA A 23 3.13 -14.51 -17.75
N LEU A 24 1.87 -14.61 -17.33
CA LEU A 24 1.24 -13.73 -16.31
C LEU A 24 1.85 -13.93 -14.90
N ALA A 25 3.06 -14.46 -14.79
CA ALA A 25 3.75 -14.59 -13.52
C ALA A 25 4.69 -13.40 -13.37
N GLN A 26 4.19 -12.26 -12.89
CA GLN A 26 5.10 -11.26 -12.36
C GLN A 26 4.75 -10.91 -10.93
N GLY A 27 5.74 -11.14 -10.10
CA GLY A 27 5.90 -11.03 -8.65
C GLY A 27 7.42 -10.94 -8.45
N LEU A 28 7.89 -10.67 -7.25
CA LEU A 28 9.27 -10.27 -6.98
C LEU A 28 10.16 -11.50 -6.73
N PRO A 29 11.17 -11.79 -7.59
CA PRO A 29 12.02 -12.97 -7.45
C PRO A 29 13.23 -12.76 -6.53
N ASP A 30 13.69 -11.52 -6.37
CA ASP A 30 14.96 -11.19 -5.70
C ASP A 30 14.75 -10.82 -4.23
N LEU A 31 13.95 -11.62 -3.53
CA LEU A 31 13.64 -11.46 -2.11
C LEU A 31 13.97 -12.75 -1.34
N PRO A 32 14.09 -12.70 -0.01
CA PRO A 32 14.30 -13.89 0.80
C PRO A 32 13.24 -14.95 0.48
N PRO A 33 13.64 -16.23 0.36
CA PRO A 33 12.67 -17.30 0.26
C PRO A 33 11.84 -17.38 1.56
N ALA A 34 10.64 -17.94 1.47
CA ALA A 34 9.76 -18.14 2.62
C ALA A 34 10.50 -18.73 3.84
N GLU A 35 11.34 -19.74 3.62
CA GLU A 35 12.07 -20.44 4.68
C GLU A 35 13.02 -19.53 5.47
N ALA A 36 13.51 -18.45 4.86
CA ALA A 36 14.33 -17.45 5.55
C ALA A 36 13.47 -16.53 6.44
N CYS A 37 12.19 -16.35 6.11
CA CYS A 37 11.27 -15.49 6.87
C CYS A 37 10.86 -16.12 8.19
N TRP A 38 10.48 -17.40 8.18
CA TRP A 38 10.08 -18.17 9.37
C TRP A 38 11.23 -18.96 10.01
N GLY A 39 12.48 -18.58 9.73
CA GLY A 39 13.69 -19.25 10.21
C GLY A 39 14.17 -18.77 11.58
N GLN A 40 15.38 -19.17 11.98
CA GLN A 40 16.03 -18.81 13.27
C GLN A 40 16.68 -17.40 13.26
N GLY A 41 16.15 -16.47 12.45
CA GLY A 41 16.65 -15.09 12.42
C GLY A 41 16.27 -14.31 13.68
N PRO A 42 16.88 -13.15 13.94
CA PRO A 42 16.35 -12.19 14.91
C PRO A 42 14.91 -11.82 14.56
N ASP A 43 14.05 -11.81 15.57
CA ASP A 43 12.62 -11.51 15.54
C ASP A 43 12.35 -10.69 16.81
N ALA A 44 12.50 -9.37 16.68
CA ALA A 44 12.57 -8.47 17.82
C ALA A 44 11.20 -8.25 18.48
N ASP A 45 10.12 -8.35 17.72
CA ASP A 45 8.75 -8.22 18.21
C ASP A 45 8.05 -9.56 18.48
N GLY A 46 8.71 -10.68 18.17
CA GLY A 46 8.35 -12.03 18.57
C GLY A 46 7.14 -12.58 17.84
N ASP A 47 6.90 -12.10 16.61
CA ASP A 47 5.69 -12.42 15.85
C ASP A 47 5.84 -13.67 14.97
N GLY A 48 7.04 -14.24 14.92
CA GLY A 48 7.41 -15.43 14.17
C GLY A 48 8.00 -15.16 12.79
N VAL A 49 8.25 -13.91 12.40
CA VAL A 49 8.93 -13.52 11.16
C VAL A 49 10.20 -12.76 11.50
N SER A 50 11.31 -13.13 10.86
CA SER A 50 12.58 -12.44 11.14
C SER A 50 12.58 -10.97 10.68
N ASP A 51 13.20 -10.10 11.48
CA ASP A 51 13.34 -8.65 11.23
C ASP A 51 13.86 -8.35 9.82
N ALA A 52 14.81 -9.18 9.37
CA ALA A 52 15.43 -9.05 8.06
C ALA A 52 14.47 -9.38 6.91
N CYS A 53 13.58 -10.36 7.09
CA CYS A 53 12.56 -10.67 6.11
C CYS A 53 11.47 -9.59 6.09
N GLU A 54 10.98 -9.18 7.27
CA GLU A 54 9.98 -8.12 7.37
C GLU A 54 10.41 -6.87 6.61
N LEU A 55 11.63 -6.37 6.87
CA LEU A 55 12.17 -5.19 6.21
C LEU A 55 12.33 -5.39 4.70
N GLN A 56 12.88 -6.53 4.26
CA GLN A 56 13.11 -6.78 2.84
C GLN A 56 11.81 -6.88 2.06
N VAL A 57 10.82 -7.60 2.58
CA VAL A 57 9.51 -7.73 1.94
C VAL A 57 8.76 -6.39 1.99
N ALA A 58 8.75 -5.70 3.14
CA ALA A 58 8.11 -4.39 3.26
C ALA A 58 8.74 -3.34 2.33
N ALA A 59 10.07 -3.29 2.21
CA ALA A 59 10.75 -2.36 1.32
C ALA A 59 10.48 -2.67 -0.17
N ALA A 60 10.32 -3.95 -0.52
CA ALA A 60 10.10 -4.39 -1.89
C ALA A 60 8.66 -4.20 -2.37
N PHE A 61 7.68 -4.38 -1.48
CA PHE A 61 6.26 -4.10 -1.75
C PHE A 61 5.82 -2.68 -1.40
N MET A 62 6.75 -1.85 -0.92
CA MET A 62 6.47 -0.46 -0.56
C MET A 62 5.77 0.27 -1.72
N PRO A 63 4.56 0.81 -1.50
CA PRO A 63 3.78 1.40 -2.58
C PRO A 63 4.50 2.54 -3.30
N THR A 64 4.21 2.65 -4.60
CA THR A 64 4.52 3.86 -5.38
C THR A 64 3.32 4.78 -5.34
N LEU A 65 3.48 5.96 -4.78
CA LEU A 65 2.45 6.97 -4.69
C LEU A 65 2.38 7.79 -5.99
N TRP A 66 1.18 8.02 -6.48
CA TRP A 66 0.85 9.02 -7.48
C TRP A 66 0.32 10.25 -6.74
N ILE A 67 1.20 11.22 -6.55
CA ILE A 67 0.95 12.45 -5.77
C ILE A 67 0.85 13.61 -6.75
N ALA A 68 -0.10 14.52 -6.56
CA ALA A 68 -0.27 15.66 -7.44
C ALA A 68 0.96 16.56 -7.55
N GLN A 69 1.14 17.18 -8.71
CA GLN A 69 2.14 18.21 -8.89
C GLN A 69 1.75 19.46 -8.10
N GLY A 70 2.67 19.94 -7.24
CA GLY A 70 2.41 21.09 -6.38
C GLY A 70 1.51 20.78 -5.17
N GLU A 71 1.30 19.50 -4.86
CA GLU A 71 0.66 19.05 -3.63
C GLU A 71 1.25 19.74 -2.40
N LYS A 72 0.39 20.28 -1.54
CA LYS A 72 0.77 20.77 -0.21
C LYS A 72 0.64 19.61 0.77
N GLY A 73 1.45 19.56 1.83
CA GLY A 73 1.37 18.48 2.81
C GLY A 73 2.04 17.16 2.39
N VAL A 74 2.81 17.13 1.29
CA VAL A 74 3.53 15.90 0.85
C VAL A 74 4.53 15.35 1.86
N ALA A 75 4.95 16.18 2.81
CA ALA A 75 5.90 15.84 3.84
C ALA A 75 5.30 14.74 4.73
N ARG A 76 6.04 13.65 4.87
CA ARG A 76 5.61 12.46 5.60
C ARG A 76 6.81 11.68 6.09
N ARG A 77 6.59 10.84 7.10
CA ARG A 77 7.62 9.95 7.63
C ARG A 77 7.04 8.55 7.82
N PRO A 78 7.11 7.70 6.79
CA PRO A 78 6.41 6.43 6.84
C PRO A 78 7.00 5.43 7.83
N TYR A 79 6.12 4.58 8.35
CA TYR A 79 6.43 3.44 9.20
C TYR A 79 5.79 2.17 8.65
N PHE A 80 6.21 1.02 9.15
CA PHE A 80 5.57 -0.24 8.81
C PHE A 80 5.50 -1.19 10.00
N ALA A 81 4.60 -2.17 9.90
CA ALA A 81 4.66 -3.44 10.62
C ALA A 81 4.49 -4.56 9.59
N ALA A 82 5.12 -5.71 9.80
CA ALA A 82 4.81 -6.92 9.05
C ALA A 82 4.40 -8.01 10.03
N ARG A 83 3.62 -8.99 9.57
CA ARG A 83 3.27 -10.16 10.38
C ARG A 83 2.93 -11.39 9.55
N PRO A 84 3.04 -12.61 10.11
CA PRO A 84 2.50 -13.77 9.45
C PRO A 84 0.97 -13.73 9.45
N LEU A 85 0.39 -13.85 8.27
CA LEU A 85 -1.04 -14.13 8.09
C LEU A 85 -1.30 -15.65 8.15
N SER A 86 -0.39 -16.43 7.57
CA SER A 86 -0.37 -17.89 7.63
C SER A 86 1.00 -18.40 7.21
N SER A 87 1.74 -18.99 8.15
CA SER A 87 3.06 -19.59 7.86
C SER A 87 2.93 -20.83 6.96
N ALA A 88 1.84 -21.60 7.10
CA ALA A 88 1.58 -22.77 6.27
C ALA A 88 1.35 -22.40 4.79
N LEU A 89 0.72 -21.25 4.55
CA LEU A 89 0.49 -20.71 3.20
C LEU A 89 1.58 -19.75 2.75
N ARG A 90 2.60 -19.51 3.59
CA ARG A 90 3.71 -18.60 3.32
C ARG A 90 3.24 -17.18 2.98
N THR A 91 2.24 -16.69 3.73
CA THR A 91 1.62 -15.38 3.52
C THR A 91 1.98 -14.41 4.65
N LEU A 92 2.34 -13.18 4.28
CA LEU A 92 2.59 -12.06 5.18
C LEU A 92 1.54 -10.97 4.96
N ARG A 93 1.25 -10.24 6.04
CA ARG A 93 0.51 -8.97 5.99
C ARG A 93 1.47 -7.84 6.34
N ILE A 94 1.46 -6.77 5.56
CA ILE A 94 2.29 -5.59 5.76
C ILE A 94 1.38 -4.40 5.96
N PHE A 95 1.55 -3.68 7.06
CA PHE A 95 0.83 -2.45 7.36
C PHE A 95 1.79 -1.28 7.15
N TYR A 96 1.47 -0.38 6.23
CA TYR A 96 2.21 0.86 6.01
C TYR A 96 1.45 2.02 6.65
N MET A 97 2.14 2.79 7.48
CA MET A 97 1.66 4.03 8.08
C MET A 97 2.34 5.17 7.35
N SER A 98 1.60 6.03 6.65
CA SER A 98 2.23 7.08 5.83
C SER A 98 2.78 8.20 6.70
N ALA A 99 2.07 8.53 7.79
CA ALA A 99 2.32 9.59 8.76
C ALA A 99 2.70 10.92 8.06
N TYR A 100 1.73 11.49 7.34
CA TYR A 100 1.90 12.83 6.77
C TYR A 100 1.94 13.87 7.89
N SER A 101 2.65 14.95 7.63
CA SER A 101 2.84 16.03 8.60
C SER A 101 1.63 16.95 8.70
N GLU A 102 0.85 17.08 7.64
CA GLU A 102 -0.29 18.00 7.53
C GLU A 102 -1.30 17.44 6.54
N ASP A 103 -2.59 17.71 6.75
CA ASP A 103 -3.70 17.61 5.81
C ASP A 103 -4.21 19.04 5.54
N HIS A 104 -4.27 19.43 4.27
CA HIS A 104 -4.70 20.77 3.86
C HIS A 104 -6.17 20.85 3.45
N GLY A 105 -6.95 19.79 3.59
CA GLY A 105 -8.39 19.76 3.40
C GLY A 105 -8.82 20.08 1.97
N ILE A 106 -9.87 20.88 1.83
CA ILE A 106 -10.39 21.34 0.53
C ILE A 106 -10.12 22.85 0.36
N PRO A 107 -9.01 23.26 -0.28
CA PRO A 107 -8.69 24.68 -0.43
C PRO A 107 -9.76 25.49 -1.20
N SER A 108 -10.51 24.85 -2.09
CA SER A 108 -11.53 25.52 -2.92
C SER A 108 -12.79 25.93 -2.15
N LEU A 109 -13.01 25.43 -0.93
CA LEU A 109 -14.14 25.81 -0.08
C LEU A 109 -13.87 27.05 0.81
N GLY A 110 -12.79 27.80 0.52
CA GLY A 110 -12.60 29.18 1.01
C GLY A 110 -11.85 29.31 2.34
N ILE A 111 -12.05 30.46 3.00
CA ILE A 111 -11.24 31.04 4.11
C ILE A 111 -11.11 30.13 5.34
N PHE A 112 -11.93 29.09 5.47
CA PHE A 112 -11.95 28.19 6.62
C PHE A 112 -11.12 26.91 6.44
N ASN A 113 -10.57 26.67 5.24
CA ASN A 113 -9.85 25.45 4.88
C ASN A 113 -10.43 24.19 5.56
N VAL A 114 -11.69 23.91 5.24
CA VAL A 114 -12.49 22.93 5.97
C VAL A 114 -11.80 21.57 5.91
N PHE A 115 -11.73 20.91 7.07
CA PHE A 115 -11.09 19.60 7.29
C PHE A 115 -9.55 19.60 7.28
N ALA A 116 -8.88 20.74 7.12
CA ALA A 116 -7.44 20.79 7.30
C ALA A 116 -7.03 20.54 8.76
N HIS A 117 -5.99 19.74 8.97
CA HIS A 117 -5.45 19.43 10.29
C HIS A 117 -3.96 19.11 10.23
N ASP A 118 -3.30 19.19 11.38
CA ASP A 118 -1.88 18.85 11.47
C ASP A 118 -1.77 17.35 11.75
N GLY A 119 -0.84 16.69 11.06
CA GLY A 119 -0.76 15.23 10.96
C GLY A 119 -1.90 14.63 10.14
N ASP A 120 -1.65 13.44 9.59
CA ASP A 120 -2.68 12.65 8.93
C ASP A 120 -2.32 11.16 8.97
N SER A 121 -3.29 10.33 9.39
CA SER A 121 -3.09 8.92 9.72
C SER A 121 -3.50 7.96 8.59
N GLU A 122 -3.20 8.33 7.35
CA GLU A 122 -3.44 7.49 6.18
C GLU A 122 -2.52 6.26 6.15
N PHE A 123 -3.09 5.10 5.81
CA PHE A 123 -2.42 3.81 5.87
C PHE A 123 -2.80 2.87 4.72
N GLN A 124 -1.99 1.84 4.53
CA GLN A 124 -2.25 0.78 3.56
C GLN A 124 -1.91 -0.56 4.15
N VAL A 125 -2.68 -1.60 3.80
CA VAL A 125 -2.41 -2.97 4.25
C VAL A 125 -2.27 -3.87 3.05
N LEU A 126 -1.13 -4.53 2.89
CA LEU A 126 -0.86 -5.42 1.77
C LEU A 126 -0.76 -6.86 2.28
N ASP A 127 -1.52 -7.77 1.65
CA ASP A 127 -1.34 -9.20 1.84
C ASP A 127 -0.50 -9.76 0.68
N VAL A 128 0.60 -10.42 1.02
CA VAL A 128 1.55 -11.00 0.06
C VAL A 128 1.80 -12.47 0.36
N HIS A 129 2.09 -13.27 -0.65
CA HIS A 129 2.46 -14.67 -0.47
C HIS A 129 3.69 -15.06 -1.28
N PHE A 130 4.40 -16.08 -0.81
CA PHE A 130 5.51 -16.68 -1.52
C PHE A 130 5.11 -17.98 -2.21
N ALA A 131 5.29 -18.05 -3.54
CA ALA A 131 5.09 -19.25 -4.34
C ALA A 131 6.09 -19.30 -5.51
N ASP A 132 6.52 -20.50 -5.90
CA ASP A 132 7.37 -20.72 -7.07
C ASP A 132 8.62 -19.81 -7.12
N GLY A 133 9.26 -19.60 -5.97
CA GLY A 133 10.47 -18.78 -5.85
C GLY A 133 10.24 -17.27 -5.92
N ARG A 134 8.99 -16.79 -5.78
CA ARG A 134 8.61 -15.38 -5.93
C ARG A 134 7.61 -14.96 -4.87
N TRP A 135 7.64 -13.68 -4.52
CA TRP A 135 6.58 -13.06 -3.74
C TRP A 135 5.55 -12.39 -4.66
N TYR A 136 4.27 -12.50 -4.31
CA TYR A 136 3.18 -11.91 -5.05
C TYR A 136 2.28 -11.11 -4.11
N LEU A 137 1.86 -9.93 -4.58
CA LEU A 137 0.73 -9.22 -4.00
C LEU A 137 -0.58 -9.95 -4.31
N ASP A 138 -1.39 -10.17 -3.28
CA ASP A 138 -2.72 -10.75 -3.41
C ASP A 138 -3.80 -9.67 -3.40
N GLN A 139 -3.72 -8.77 -2.43
CA GLN A 139 -4.68 -7.70 -2.24
C GLN A 139 -4.09 -6.56 -1.42
N ALA A 140 -4.69 -5.37 -1.53
CA ALA A 140 -4.37 -4.23 -0.70
C ALA A 140 -5.64 -3.61 -0.12
N PHE A 141 -5.64 -3.30 1.17
CA PHE A 141 -6.55 -2.35 1.78
C PHE A 141 -5.97 -0.94 1.64
N LEU A 142 -6.78 -0.02 1.15
CA LEU A 142 -6.41 1.40 1.01
C LEU A 142 -7.37 2.22 1.88
N SER A 143 -6.83 3.05 2.78
CA SER A 143 -7.64 3.98 3.57
C SER A 143 -7.95 5.23 2.76
N ALA A 144 -9.22 5.64 2.76
CA ALA A 144 -9.62 6.93 2.23
C ALA A 144 -10.86 7.39 2.99
N HIS A 145 -10.71 8.41 3.83
CA HIS A 145 -11.81 8.96 4.65
C HIS A 145 -12.46 7.92 5.58
N LEU A 146 -11.69 6.94 6.05
CA LEU A 146 -12.17 5.79 6.83
C LEU A 146 -13.04 6.23 8.01
N GLU A 147 -14.21 5.60 8.17
CA GLU A 147 -15.18 5.85 9.24
C GLU A 147 -15.76 7.28 9.28
N THR A 148 -15.68 8.01 8.17
CA THR A 148 -16.36 9.30 7.99
C THR A 148 -17.60 9.16 7.09
N ALA A 149 -18.35 10.25 6.94
CA ALA A 149 -19.49 10.30 6.02
C ALA A 149 -19.11 10.17 4.52
N CYS A 150 -17.82 10.15 4.18
CA CYS A 150 -17.36 9.99 2.81
C CYS A 150 -16.33 8.87 2.63
N ASP A 151 -16.35 7.89 3.55
CA ASP A 151 -15.51 6.69 3.53
C ASP A 151 -15.53 6.00 2.17
N SER A 152 -14.34 5.86 1.58
CA SER A 152 -14.06 5.19 0.31
C SER A 152 -12.99 4.11 0.48
N SER A 153 -12.73 3.70 1.71
CA SER A 153 -11.73 2.69 2.05
C SER A 153 -12.19 1.30 1.60
N GLY A 154 -11.24 0.42 1.27
CA GLY A 154 -11.62 -0.93 0.88
C GLY A 154 -10.46 -1.84 0.50
N TRP A 155 -10.78 -3.14 0.44
CA TRP A 155 -9.90 -4.17 -0.10
C TRP A 155 -10.02 -4.26 -1.62
N TYR A 156 -8.88 -4.32 -2.29
CA TYR A 156 -8.76 -4.44 -3.73
C TYR A 156 -7.86 -5.64 -4.04
N GLY A 157 -8.37 -6.61 -4.79
CA GLY A 157 -7.55 -7.72 -5.28
C GLY A 157 -6.50 -7.24 -6.27
N TYR A 158 -5.43 -8.01 -6.45
CA TYR A 158 -4.30 -7.64 -7.33
C TYR A 158 -4.71 -7.21 -8.74
N ALA A 159 -5.80 -7.78 -9.29
CA ALA A 159 -6.30 -7.43 -10.63
C ALA A 159 -7.01 -6.06 -10.69
N GLN A 160 -7.36 -5.47 -9.54
CA GLN A 160 -7.99 -4.16 -9.40
C GLN A 160 -6.99 -3.05 -9.08
N LEU A 161 -5.71 -3.40 -8.92
CA LEU A 161 -4.62 -2.48 -8.62
C LEU A 161 -3.85 -2.13 -9.89
N GLU A 162 -3.30 -0.93 -9.90
CA GLU A 162 -2.33 -0.52 -10.92
C GLU A 162 -0.91 -0.69 -10.41
N TYR A 163 0.05 -0.83 -11.33
CA TYR A 163 1.45 -1.07 -11.00
C TYR A 163 2.37 -0.15 -11.80
N ALA A 164 3.39 0.40 -11.15
CA ALA A 164 4.44 1.17 -11.82
C ALA A 164 5.59 0.27 -12.31
N GLY A 165 5.74 -0.93 -11.73
CA GLY A 165 6.79 -1.89 -12.05
C GLY A 165 6.24 -3.28 -12.39
N ALA A 166 6.84 -4.32 -11.81
CA ALA A 166 6.44 -5.71 -11.99
C ALA A 166 4.99 -5.93 -11.54
N TYR A 167 4.23 -6.74 -12.30
CA TYR A 167 2.77 -6.93 -12.13
C TYR A 167 2.35 -7.14 -10.68
N ARG A 168 2.27 -8.29 -10.05
CA ARG A 168 1.87 -8.41 -8.63
C ARG A 168 3.01 -8.05 -7.66
N GLY A 169 3.69 -6.93 -7.90
CA GLY A 169 4.71 -6.34 -7.05
C GLY A 169 4.17 -5.17 -6.20
N ALA A 170 4.98 -4.13 -6.01
CA ALA A 170 4.55 -2.90 -5.33
C ALA A 170 3.44 -2.17 -6.11
N PRO A 171 2.26 -1.93 -5.50
CA PRO A 171 1.16 -1.28 -6.19
C PRO A 171 1.42 0.22 -6.36
N ARG A 172 0.83 0.80 -7.41
CA ARG A 172 0.63 2.24 -7.53
C ARG A 172 -0.61 2.62 -6.72
N ILE A 173 -0.49 3.66 -5.91
CA ILE A 173 -1.58 4.20 -5.09
C ILE A 173 -1.80 5.65 -5.46
N TYR A 174 -3.06 6.00 -5.73
CA TYR A 174 -3.47 7.35 -6.06
C TYR A 174 -3.83 8.09 -4.78
N VAL A 175 -3.11 9.17 -4.51
CA VAL A 175 -3.24 9.94 -3.26
C VAL A 175 -4.03 11.20 -3.56
N ALA A 176 -5.16 11.37 -2.89
CA ALA A 176 -6.03 12.54 -3.08
C ALA A 176 -5.32 13.83 -2.69
N VAL A 177 -5.40 14.82 -3.58
CA VAL A 177 -4.80 16.14 -3.40
C VAL A 177 -5.23 16.78 -2.09
N ASN A 178 -4.25 17.21 -1.30
CA ASN A 178 -4.33 17.90 -0.01
C ASN A 178 -4.98 17.11 1.14
N LYS A 179 -5.51 15.91 0.90
CA LYS A 179 -6.24 15.09 1.90
C LYS A 179 -5.66 13.70 2.11
N HIS A 180 -4.77 13.30 1.22
CA HIS A 180 -4.01 12.06 1.24
C HIS A 180 -4.75 10.71 1.23
N GLY A 181 -6.08 10.69 1.12
CA GLY A 181 -6.85 9.45 0.91
C GLY A 181 -6.26 8.59 -0.22
N ALA A 182 -6.10 7.30 0.05
CA ALA A 182 -5.44 6.32 -0.81
C ALA A 182 -6.45 5.53 -1.67
N TYR A 183 -6.22 5.55 -2.98
CA TYR A 183 -7.11 4.95 -3.97
C TYR A 183 -6.38 4.00 -4.91
N ASN A 184 -7.09 2.97 -5.37
CA ASN A 184 -6.54 1.94 -6.27
C ASN A 184 -6.35 2.45 -7.71
N SER A 185 -7.09 3.47 -8.13
CA SER A 185 -7.06 4.01 -9.48
C SER A 185 -7.31 5.52 -9.49
N LYS A 186 -6.91 6.19 -10.56
CA LYS A 186 -7.22 7.61 -10.75
C LYS A 186 -8.72 7.87 -10.75
N ALA A 187 -9.50 7.02 -11.41
CA ALA A 187 -10.94 7.20 -11.58
C ALA A 187 -11.73 6.99 -10.29
N THR A 188 -11.23 6.17 -9.36
CA THR A 188 -11.82 6.03 -8.02
C THR A 188 -11.49 7.25 -7.16
N CYS A 189 -10.25 7.73 -7.21
CA CYS A 189 -9.86 8.96 -6.52
C CYS A 189 -10.66 10.20 -6.97
N ASP A 190 -10.78 10.47 -8.28
CA ASP A 190 -11.51 11.65 -8.77
C ASP A 190 -13.03 11.62 -8.47
N ARG A 191 -13.56 10.47 -8.02
CA ARG A 191 -14.94 10.31 -7.54
C ARG A 191 -15.03 10.29 -6.01
N GLY A 192 -13.89 10.27 -5.33
CA GLY A 192 -13.76 10.20 -3.89
C GLY A 192 -14.38 11.42 -3.20
N CYS A 193 -14.85 11.20 -1.98
CA CYS A 193 -15.50 12.17 -1.12
C CYS A 193 -16.42 13.17 -1.85
N TYR A 194 -17.52 12.69 -2.44
CA TYR A 194 -18.48 13.51 -3.19
C TYR A 194 -17.85 14.31 -4.35
N PHE A 195 -16.90 13.71 -5.09
CA PHE A 195 -16.15 14.34 -6.19
C PHE A 195 -15.28 15.53 -5.76
N THR A 196 -14.95 15.62 -4.46
CA THR A 196 -14.06 16.67 -3.96
C THR A 196 -12.60 16.22 -3.88
N ASP A 197 -12.35 14.91 -4.03
CA ASP A 197 -11.00 14.38 -4.18
C ASP A 197 -10.54 14.50 -5.63
N SER A 198 -9.24 14.70 -5.82
CA SER A 198 -8.63 14.78 -7.14
C SER A 198 -7.27 14.13 -7.13
N CYS A 199 -6.99 13.36 -8.18
CA CYS A 199 -5.68 12.77 -8.44
C CYS A 199 -5.17 13.15 -9.84
N SER A 200 -5.72 14.21 -10.44
CA SER A 200 -5.31 14.68 -11.76
C SER A 200 -3.94 15.35 -11.74
N GLN A 201 -3.06 14.94 -12.65
CA GLN A 201 -1.69 15.46 -12.83
C GLN A 201 -0.77 15.20 -11.65
N GLY A 202 -0.31 13.96 -11.52
CA GLY A 202 0.64 13.56 -10.49
C GLY A 202 2.02 13.21 -11.00
N ARG A 203 2.91 13.01 -10.05
CA ARG A 203 4.24 12.44 -10.18
C ARG A 203 4.30 11.15 -9.36
N GLN A 204 5.14 10.22 -9.80
CA GLN A 204 5.40 9.00 -9.06
C GLN A 204 6.51 9.21 -8.05
N GLU A 205 6.30 8.74 -6.82
CA GLU A 205 7.29 8.73 -5.75
C GLU A 205 7.11 7.47 -4.91
N ALA A 206 8.19 6.86 -4.41
CA ALA A 206 8.06 5.80 -3.42
C ALA A 206 7.44 6.35 -2.12
N LEU A 207 6.71 5.53 -1.35
CA LEU A 207 6.18 5.94 -0.05
C LEU A 207 7.27 6.57 0.85
N ASP A 208 8.44 5.95 0.99
CA ASP A 208 9.64 6.52 1.61
C ASP A 208 10.78 6.63 0.58
N PRO A 209 10.92 7.77 -0.12
CA PRO A 209 11.88 7.92 -1.21
C PRO A 209 13.34 8.02 -0.72
N VAL A 210 13.57 8.35 0.55
CA VAL A 210 14.92 8.62 1.07
C VAL A 210 15.46 7.41 1.84
N ASN A 211 14.72 6.92 2.84
CA ASN A 211 15.24 5.93 3.79
C ASN A 211 14.75 4.50 3.53
N ARG A 212 13.78 4.33 2.61
CA ARG A 212 13.25 3.02 2.22
C ARG A 212 12.85 2.15 3.43
N LEU A 213 12.22 2.78 4.44
CA LEU A 213 11.75 2.17 5.68
C LEU A 213 12.85 1.66 6.64
N ALA A 214 14.11 1.98 6.41
CA ALA A 214 15.19 1.58 7.32
C ALA A 214 14.95 2.11 8.75
N ALA A 215 14.98 1.19 9.74
CA ALA A 215 14.65 1.47 11.13
C ALA A 215 13.26 2.11 11.34
N ARG A 216 12.26 1.64 10.56
CA ARG A 216 10.86 2.07 10.63
C ARG A 216 9.86 0.96 10.95
N ASN A 217 10.33 -0.22 11.36
CA ASN A 217 9.42 -1.26 11.86
C ASN A 217 8.91 -0.85 13.25
N VAL A 218 7.60 -0.75 13.41
CA VAL A 218 6.96 -0.48 14.71
C VAL A 218 6.74 -1.75 15.53
N GLY A 219 6.88 -2.93 14.92
CA GLY A 219 6.61 -4.24 15.50
C GLY A 219 5.12 -4.55 15.68
N SER A 220 4.84 -5.54 16.51
CA SER A 220 3.49 -5.99 16.87
C SER A 220 2.87 -5.17 18.01
N LEU A 221 1.55 -5.29 18.19
CA LEU A 221 0.88 -4.67 19.34
C LEU A 221 1.30 -5.26 20.69
N GLY A 222 1.72 -6.53 20.70
CA GLY A 222 2.20 -7.24 21.88
C GLY A 222 3.63 -6.83 22.27
N THR A 223 4.48 -6.56 21.28
CA THR A 223 5.88 -6.15 21.48
C THR A 223 6.23 -4.95 20.60
N PRO A 224 5.75 -3.74 20.95
CA PRO A 224 6.04 -2.54 20.16
C PRO A 224 7.54 -2.21 20.13
N LEU A 225 8.10 -2.05 18.93
CA LEU A 225 9.48 -1.56 18.72
C LEU A 225 9.53 -0.03 18.65
N ILE A 226 8.49 0.60 18.09
CA ILE A 226 8.38 2.07 18.02
C ILE A 226 6.97 2.51 18.45
N ASN A 227 6.87 3.06 19.65
CA ASN A 227 5.61 3.58 20.18
C ASN A 227 5.32 5.02 19.73
N ALA A 228 6.36 5.85 19.65
CA ALA A 228 6.29 7.24 19.24
C ALA A 228 7.64 7.72 18.73
N VAL A 229 7.62 8.84 18.00
CA VAL A 229 8.81 9.47 17.44
C VAL A 229 8.69 10.98 17.53
N THR A 230 9.75 11.63 18.00
CA THR A 230 9.84 13.10 18.01
C THR A 230 10.77 13.59 16.90
N VAL A 231 10.29 14.51 16.08
CA VAL A 231 11.03 15.15 14.99
C VAL A 231 10.82 16.66 15.09
N ASN A 232 11.90 17.42 15.18
CA ASN A 232 11.84 18.89 15.27
C ASN A 232 10.93 19.43 16.40
N GLY A 233 10.85 18.69 17.52
CA GLY A 233 9.98 19.05 18.65
C GLY A 233 8.56 18.51 18.57
N GLN A 234 8.16 17.96 17.42
CA GLN A 234 6.83 17.40 17.18
C GLN A 234 6.84 15.88 17.39
N THR A 235 5.89 15.34 18.16
CA THR A 235 5.76 13.91 18.46
C THR A 235 4.59 13.24 17.74
N GLU A 236 4.89 12.31 16.87
CA GLU A 236 3.92 11.38 16.28
C GLU A 236 3.82 10.12 17.16
N ARG A 237 2.60 9.74 17.55
CA ARG A 237 2.31 8.62 18.44
C ARG A 237 1.70 7.45 17.66
N LEU A 238 2.53 6.46 17.34
CA LEU A 238 2.17 5.34 16.46
C LEU A 238 1.40 4.25 17.22
N LEU A 239 2.02 3.64 18.23
CA LEU A 239 1.47 2.50 18.97
C LEU A 239 1.08 2.80 20.42
N ASN A 240 1.28 4.04 20.87
CA ASN A 240 0.74 4.48 22.16
C ASN A 240 -0.79 4.37 22.15
N ASP A 241 -1.35 3.91 23.26
CA ASP A 241 -2.81 3.87 23.47
C ASP A 241 -3.30 5.24 23.93
N VAL A 242 -3.24 6.21 23.02
CA VAL A 242 -3.73 7.56 23.25
C VAL A 242 -4.48 8.05 22.01
N GLU A 243 -5.31 9.06 22.20
CA GLU A 243 -5.93 9.78 21.11
C GLU A 243 -4.87 10.30 20.13
N PHE A 244 -5.10 10.11 18.83
CA PHE A 244 -4.21 10.65 17.82
C PHE A 244 -4.38 12.15 17.73
N LYS A 245 -3.28 12.88 17.84
CA LYS A 245 -3.29 14.34 17.70
C LYS A 245 -2.40 14.80 16.53
N GLY A 246 -2.01 13.88 15.66
CA GLY A 246 -0.98 14.13 14.66
C GLY A 246 0.40 14.27 15.29
N TRP A 247 1.26 15.05 14.63
CA TRP A 247 2.63 15.29 15.07
C TRP A 247 2.71 16.19 16.32
N ASP A 248 1.65 16.88 16.74
CA ASP A 248 1.68 17.68 17.96
C ASP A 248 0.36 17.55 18.73
N ASP A 249 0.39 17.50 20.07
CA ASP A 249 -0.84 17.50 20.86
C ASP A 249 -1.60 18.84 20.68
N GLN A 250 -2.53 18.93 19.71
CA GLN A 250 -3.21 20.18 19.40
C GLN A 250 -4.53 20.37 20.13
N ALA A 251 -4.69 21.56 20.74
CA ALA A 251 -5.95 21.98 21.32
C ALA A 251 -6.86 22.60 20.25
N GLY A 252 -8.05 22.02 20.04
CA GLY A 252 -9.12 22.66 19.26
C GLY A 252 -9.27 22.26 17.78
N ARG A 253 -8.53 21.24 17.30
CA ARG A 253 -8.79 20.59 16.01
C ARG A 253 -9.32 19.16 16.23
N SER A 254 -10.12 18.66 15.29
CA SER A 254 -10.62 17.29 15.34
C SER A 254 -9.46 16.30 15.17
N ASN A 255 -9.42 15.30 16.04
CA ASN A 255 -8.42 14.26 16.04
C ASN A 255 -8.82 13.13 15.07
N SER A 256 -7.83 12.55 14.38
CA SER A 256 -8.03 11.31 13.61
C SER A 256 -7.98 10.09 14.53
N THR A 257 -8.09 8.89 13.97
CA THR A 257 -7.90 7.63 14.70
C THR A 257 -6.42 7.26 14.72
N PRO A 258 -5.86 6.83 15.88
CA PRO A 258 -4.46 6.43 15.98
C PRO A 258 -4.16 5.14 15.23
N TYR A 259 -2.91 4.99 14.77
CA TYR A 259 -2.45 3.79 14.08
C TYR A 259 -2.61 2.53 14.93
N ARG A 260 -2.39 2.59 16.26
CA ARG A 260 -2.60 1.45 17.17
C ARG A 260 -3.96 0.76 16.95
N ALA A 261 -5.04 1.53 16.92
CA ALA A 261 -6.40 0.99 16.75
C ALA A 261 -6.57 0.38 15.35
N ARG A 262 -5.94 0.96 14.34
CA ARG A 262 -5.93 0.42 12.97
C ARG A 262 -5.13 -0.89 12.91
N LEU A 263 -3.93 -0.95 13.47
CA LEU A 263 -3.16 -2.19 13.57
C LEU A 263 -3.99 -3.31 14.23
N ALA A 264 -4.68 -3.02 15.33
CA ALA A 264 -5.55 -3.99 16.01
C ALA A 264 -6.68 -4.50 15.10
N GLN A 265 -7.33 -3.60 14.35
CA GLN A 265 -8.39 -3.93 13.41
C GLN A 265 -7.90 -4.86 12.28
N PHE A 266 -6.64 -4.71 11.84
CA PHE A 266 -6.02 -5.55 10.82
C PHE A 266 -5.27 -6.76 11.38
N GLY A 267 -5.35 -6.95 12.70
CA GLY A 267 -4.86 -8.13 13.41
C GLY A 267 -3.35 -8.11 13.65
N PHE A 268 -2.72 -6.98 13.95
CA PHE A 268 -1.34 -6.89 14.42
C PHE A 268 -1.22 -6.91 15.95
#